data_AF-Q8TP71-F1
#
_entry.id   AF-Q8TP71-F1
#
_cell.length_a   1.000
_cell.length_b   1.000
_cell.length_c   1.000
_cell.angle_alpha   90.00
_cell.angle_beta   90.00
_cell.angle_gamma   90.00
#
_symmetry.space_group_name_H-M   'P 1'
#
loop_
_entity.id
_entity.type
_entity.pdbx_description
1 polymer ?
#
loop_
_entity_poly.entity_id
_entity_poly.type
_entity_poly.pdbx_seq_one_letter_code
_entity_poly.pdbx_strand_id
1 'polypeptide(L)'
;MFDISPFSLFLRFLFGGSAVLASTLIARTFGGKLGGIFAAFPAVYLAAVVGLGLEYKGSELLSVTEQLSRGALVGMAADICCALAASYFILRYGWKRGLAYALSLWALLAPLIYFTWFGF
;
A
#
# COMPACT_ATOMS: atom_id res chain seq x y z
N MET A 1 -15.84 -16.97 -10.63
CA MET A 1 -15.86 -15.81 -11.55
C MET A 1 -15.70 -14.58 -10.67
N PHE A 2 -14.70 -13.73 -10.93
CA PHE A 2 -14.50 -12.53 -10.12
C PHE A 2 -15.58 -11.50 -10.49
N ASP A 3 -16.66 -11.42 -9.71
CA ASP A 3 -17.62 -10.31 -9.80
C ASP A 3 -16.99 -9.06 -9.17
N ILE A 4 -16.01 -8.48 -9.87
CA ILE A 4 -15.42 -7.22 -9.44
C ILE A 4 -16.41 -6.11 -9.79
N SER A 5 -17.01 -5.50 -8.77
CA SER A 5 -17.85 -4.33 -8.94
C SER A 5 -17.07 -3.22 -9.66
N PRO A 6 -17.57 -2.69 -10.80
CA PRO A 6 -16.94 -1.58 -11.51
C PRO A 6 -16.72 -0.35 -10.62
N PHE A 7 -17.61 -0.15 -9.65
CA PHE A 7 -17.49 0.93 -8.67
C PHE A 7 -16.31 0.73 -7.72
N SER A 8 -16.04 -0.50 -7.28
CA SER A 8 -14.87 -0.85 -6.44
C SER A 8 -13.55 -0.58 -7.18
N LEU A 9 -13.48 -0.90 -8.48
CA LEU A 9 -12.33 -0.55 -9.32
C LEU A 9 -12.17 0.96 -9.48
N PHE A 10 -13.28 1.67 -9.70
CA PHE A 10 -13.28 3.13 -9.79
C PHE A 10 -12.76 3.78 -8.51
N LEU A 11 -13.16 3.30 -7.33
CA LEU A 11 -12.63 3.81 -6.05
C LEU A 11 -11.12 3.63 -5.93
N ARG A 12 -10.58 2.47 -6.32
CA ARG A 12 -9.12 2.23 -6.32
C ARG A 12 -8.38 3.20 -7.24
N PHE A 13 -8.92 3.44 -8.43
CA PHE A 13 -8.36 4.42 -9.35
C PHE A 13 -8.45 5.84 -8.79
N LEU A 14 -9.59 6.23 -8.23
CA LEU A 14 -9.83 7.56 -7.68
C LEU A 14 -8.89 7.85 -6.50
N PHE A 15 -8.84 6.98 -5.49
CA PHE A 15 -7.97 7.16 -4.33
C PHE A 15 -6.48 7.04 -4.71
N GLY A 16 -6.11 6.09 -5.56
CA GLY A 16 -4.73 5.96 -6.03
C GLY A 16 -4.27 7.16 -6.85
N GLY A 17 -5.05 7.56 -7.85
CA GLY A 17 -4.75 8.69 -8.73
C GLY A 17 -4.69 10.01 -7.97
N SER A 18 -5.63 10.25 -7.04
CA SER A 18 -5.61 11.44 -6.19
C SER A 18 -4.41 11.47 -5.24
N ALA A 19 -4.00 10.33 -4.67
CA ALA A 19 -2.81 10.25 -3.83
C ALA A 19 -1.53 10.58 -4.62
N VAL A 20 -1.40 10.04 -5.84
CA VAL A 20 -0.26 10.34 -6.73
C VAL A 20 -0.25 11.82 -7.13
N LEU A 21 -1.41 12.39 -7.47
CA LEU A 21 -1.55 13.80 -7.79
C LEU A 21 -1.16 14.68 -6.59
N ALA A 22 -1.70 14.40 -5.41
CA ALA A 22 -1.39 15.13 -4.17
C ALA A 22 0.09 15.05 -3.83
N SER A 23 0.69 13.85 -3.88
CA SER A 23 2.12 13.63 -3.70
C SER A 23 2.95 14.50 -4.64
N THR A 24 2.56 14.56 -5.92
CA THR A 24 3.29 15.34 -6.93
C THR A 24 3.15 16.85 -6.70
N LEU A 25 1.94 17.33 -6.42
CA LEU A 25 1.68 18.74 -6.17
C LEU A 25 2.44 19.21 -4.93
N ILE A 26 2.35 18.46 -3.83
CA ILE A 26 3.01 18.78 -2.56
C ILE A 26 4.53 18.68 -2.69
N ALA A 27 5.05 17.68 -3.41
CA ALA A 27 6.48 17.59 -3.68
C ALA A 27 7.01 18.82 -4.41
N ARG A 28 6.23 19.37 -5.36
CA ARG A 28 6.60 20.56 -6.15
C ARG A 28 6.48 21.87 -5.36
N THR A 29 5.50 21.99 -4.47
CA THR A 29 5.26 23.23 -3.71
C THR A 29 5.99 23.28 -2.37
N PHE A 30 6.09 22.16 -1.65
CA PHE A 30 6.62 22.08 -0.29
C PHE A 30 7.86 21.17 -0.16
N GLY A 31 8.31 20.56 -1.26
CA GLY A 31 9.53 19.76 -1.33
C GLY A 31 9.31 18.25 -1.18
N GLY A 32 10.30 17.47 -1.62
CA GLY A 32 10.19 16.01 -1.75
C GLY A 32 9.93 15.24 -0.45
N LYS A 33 10.32 15.77 0.71
CA LYS A 33 10.07 15.10 2.01
C LYS A 33 8.57 15.10 2.36
N LEU A 34 7.90 16.25 2.21
CA LEU A 34 6.46 16.36 2.46
C LEU A 34 5.65 15.65 1.37
N GLY A 35 6.10 15.73 0.11
CA GLY A 35 5.52 14.92 -0.97
C GLY A 35 5.62 13.41 -0.71
N GLY A 36 6.75 12.97 -0.13
CA GLY A 36 6.97 11.56 0.23
C GLY A 36 5.98 11.00 1.25
N ILE A 37 5.44 11.83 2.15
CA ILE A 37 4.38 11.40 3.08
C ILE A 37 3.13 10.98 2.31
N PHE A 38 2.74 11.77 1.31
CA PHE A 38 1.60 11.47 0.45
C PHE A 38 1.88 10.35 -0.55
N ALA A 39 3.14 10.12 -0.91
CA ALA A 39 3.54 8.94 -1.68
C ALA A 39 3.27 7.62 -0.94
N ALA A 40 3.29 7.65 0.40
CA ALA A 40 2.97 6.51 1.26
C ALA A 40 1.51 6.47 1.74
N PHE A 41 0.65 7.36 1.22
CA PHE A 41 -0.76 7.40 1.62
C PHE A 41 -1.46 6.05 1.31
N PRO A 42 -2.21 5.46 2.26
CA PRO A 42 -2.78 4.12 2.14
C PRO A 42 -4.03 4.07 1.23
N ALA A 43 -3.94 4.62 0.02
CA ALA A 43 -5.06 4.73 -0.93
C ALA A 43 -5.69 3.38 -1.28
N VAL A 44 -4.88 2.36 -1.50
CA VAL A 44 -5.35 1.02 -1.87
C VAL A 44 -6.15 0.39 -0.72
N TYR A 45 -5.64 0.52 0.51
CA TYR A 45 -6.32 0.05 1.71
C TYR A 45 -7.63 0.81 1.95
N LEU A 46 -7.61 2.14 1.86
CA LEU A 46 -8.82 2.97 2.00
C LEU A 46 -9.89 2.58 0.97
N ALA A 47 -9.51 2.46 -0.29
CA ALA A 47 -10.42 2.03 -1.36
C ALA A 47 -11.01 0.64 -1.08
N ALA A 48 -10.20 -0.29 -0.58
CA ALA A 48 -10.63 -1.64 -0.27
C ALA A 48 -11.63 -1.67 0.90
N VAL A 49 -11.36 -0.95 2.00
CA VAL A 49 -12.28 -0.87 3.16
C VAL A 49 -13.61 -0.23 2.76
N VAL A 50 -13.58 0.88 2.02
CA VAL A 50 -14.81 1.53 1.52
C VAL A 50 -15.58 0.59 0.59
N GLY A 51 -14.88 -0.14 -0.29
CA GLY A 51 -15.48 -1.13 -1.17
C GLY A 51 -16.19 -2.25 -0.39
N LEU A 52 -15.55 -2.80 0.64
CA LEU A 52 -16.16 -3.83 1.50
C LEU A 52 -17.43 -3.31 2.18
N GLY A 53 -17.46 -2.04 2.60
CA GLY A 53 -18.66 -1.41 3.18
C GLY A 53 -19.87 -1.32 2.25
N LEU A 54 -19.66 -1.46 0.94
CA LEU A 54 -20.74 -1.49 -0.06
C LEU A 54 -21.23 -2.91 -0.34
N GLU A 55 -20.35 -3.90 -0.17
CA GLU A 55 -20.61 -5.31 -0.47
C GLU A 55 -21.18 -6.06 0.75
N TYR A 56 -20.72 -5.74 1.96
CA TYR A 56 -21.04 -6.45 3.20
C TYR A 56 -21.75 -5.56 4.22
N LYS A 57 -22.51 -6.16 5.15
CA LYS A 57 -23.19 -5.45 6.25
C LYS A 57 -23.07 -6.21 7.57
N GLY A 58 -23.30 -5.51 8.67
CA GLY A 58 -23.37 -6.12 10.02
C GLY A 58 -22.06 -6.79 10.43
N SER A 59 -22.16 -7.95 11.10
CA SER A 59 -21.00 -8.69 11.62
C SER A 59 -20.07 -9.22 10.54
N GLU A 60 -20.60 -9.55 9.36
CA GLU A 60 -19.80 -10.01 8.22
C GLU A 60 -18.84 -8.92 7.75
N LEU A 61 -19.33 -7.69 7.60
CA LEU A 61 -18.50 -6.52 7.26
C LEU A 61 -17.34 -6.34 8.25
N LEU A 62 -17.61 -6.47 9.55
CA LEU A 62 -16.59 -6.34 10.58
C LEU A 62 -15.52 -7.42 10.43
N SER A 63 -15.93 -8.68 10.22
CA SER A 63 -15.02 -9.81 10.03
C SER A 63 -14.13 -9.64 8.78
N VAL A 64 -14.71 -9.33 7.62
CA VAL A 64 -13.93 -9.19 6.38
C VAL A 64 -13.01 -7.96 6.42
N THR A 65 -13.44 -6.88 7.05
CA THR A 65 -12.62 -5.67 7.22
C THR A 65 -11.46 -5.93 8.18
N GLU A 66 -11.69 -6.68 9.26
CA GLU A 66 -10.62 -7.07 10.19
C GLU A 66 -9.56 -7.92 9.48
N GLN A 67 -9.99 -8.94 8.72
CA GLN A 67 -9.08 -9.80 7.95
C GLN A 67 -8.26 -8.99 6.94
N LEU A 68 -8.91 -8.08 6.20
CA LEU A 68 -8.24 -7.17 5.28
C LEU A 68 -7.22 -6.29 6.02
N SER A 69 -7.60 -5.74 7.18
CA SER A 69 -6.74 -4.86 7.98
C SER A 69 -5.50 -5.59 8.50
N ARG A 70 -5.65 -6.85 8.93
CA ARG A 70 -4.53 -7.72 9.35
C ARG A 70 -3.56 -7.98 8.19
N GLY A 71 -4.08 -8.27 6.99
CA GLY A 71 -3.26 -8.41 5.79
C GLY A 71 -2.57 -7.11 5.37
N ALA A 72 -3.27 -5.98 5.44
CA ALA A 72 -2.73 -4.67 5.13
C ALA A 72 -1.60 -4.27 6.10
N LEU A 73 -1.72 -4.60 7.39
CA LEU A 73 -0.68 -4.35 8.39
C LEU A 73 0.64 -5.04 8.02
N VAL A 74 0.58 -6.30 7.56
CA VAL A 74 1.77 -7.02 7.07
C VAL A 74 2.42 -6.30 5.89
N GLY A 75 1.62 -5.90 4.90
CA GLY A 75 2.10 -5.17 3.74
C GLY A 75 2.76 -3.84 4.12
N MET A 76 2.11 -3.06 4.98
CA MET A 76 2.63 -1.77 5.46
C MET A 76 3.92 -1.92 6.27
N ALA A 77 4.04 -2.98 7.07
CA ALA A 77 5.28 -3.28 7.78
C ALA A 77 6.43 -3.58 6.79
N ALA A 78 6.16 -4.36 5.74
CA ALA A 78 7.13 -4.59 4.67
C ALA A 78 7.46 -3.30 3.89
N ASP A 79 6.51 -2.39 3.70
CA ASP A 79 6.73 -1.09 3.03
C ASP A 79 7.71 -0.19 3.79
N ILE A 80 7.72 -0.23 5.13
CA ILE A 80 8.72 0.49 5.94
C ILE A 80 10.13 -0.01 5.57
N CYS A 81 10.33 -1.32 5.52
CA CYS A 81 11.60 -1.92 5.11
C CYS A 81 11.95 -1.58 3.65
N CYS A 82 10.96 -1.59 2.76
CA CYS A 82 11.11 -1.20 1.36
C CYS A 82 11.60 0.24 1.22
N ALA A 83 11.00 1.19 1.93
CA ALA A 83 11.37 2.60 1.89
C ALA A 83 12.78 2.85 2.42
N LEU A 84 13.17 2.17 3.50
CA LEU A 84 14.54 2.20 4.03
C LEU A 84 15.54 1.62 3.03
N ALA A 85 15.24 0.46 2.45
CA ALA A 85 16.07 -0.18 1.45
C ALA A 85 16.20 0.66 0.18
N ALA A 86 15.13 1.30 -0.27
CA ALA A 86 15.16 2.22 -1.41
C ALA A 86 16.06 3.41 -1.11
N SER A 87 15.91 4.03 0.07
CA SER A 87 16.73 5.17 0.50
C SER A 87 18.23 4.83 0.51
N TYR A 88 18.59 3.58 0.83
CA TYR A 88 19.98 3.10 0.83
C TYR A 88 20.47 2.66 -0.55
N PHE A 89 19.75 1.73 -1.20
CA PHE A 89 20.19 1.10 -2.45
C PHE A 89 20.12 2.04 -3.66
N ILE A 90 19.21 3.03 -3.67
CA ILE A 90 19.17 4.03 -4.74
C ILE A 90 20.45 4.86 -4.75
N LEU A 91 20.94 5.26 -3.57
CA LEU A 91 22.18 6.02 -3.44
C LEU A 91 23.41 5.17 -3.80
N ARG A 92 23.39 3.87 -3.50
CA ARG A 92 24.53 2.96 -3.71
C ARG A 92 24.64 2.37 -5.11
N TYR A 93 23.52 2.03 -5.74
CA TYR A 93 23.48 1.26 -6.99
C TYR A 93 22.73 1.97 -8.13
N GLY A 94 22.33 3.22 -7.91
CA GLY A 94 21.51 4.01 -8.82
C GLY A 94 20.02 3.69 -8.73
N TRP A 95 19.17 4.59 -9.22
CA TRP A 95 17.72 4.53 -8.97
C TRP A 95 17.04 3.27 -9.50
N LYS A 96 17.39 2.77 -10.69
CA LYS A 96 16.76 1.59 -11.30
C LYS A 96 17.04 0.32 -10.51
N ARG A 97 18.33 0.01 -10.29
CA ARG A 97 18.76 -1.19 -9.56
C ARG A 97 18.40 -1.10 -8.08
N GLY A 98 18.58 0.08 -7.49
CA GLY A 98 18.21 0.30 -6.10
C GLY A 98 16.72 0.10 -5.83
N LEU A 99 15.86 0.62 -6.69
CA LEU A 99 14.41 0.37 -6.60
C LEU A 99 14.08 -1.11 -6.80
N ALA A 100 14.70 -1.78 -7.78
CA ALA A 100 14.49 -3.22 -7.99
C ALA A 100 14.86 -4.05 -6.76
N TYR A 101 15.98 -3.74 -6.09
CA TYR A 101 16.36 -4.43 -4.85
C TYR A 101 15.41 -4.13 -3.69
N ALA A 102 14.96 -2.88 -3.53
CA ALA A 102 13.99 -2.52 -2.51
C ALA A 102 12.65 -3.26 -2.68
N LEU A 103 12.13 -3.32 -3.92
CA LEU A 103 10.91 -4.05 -4.24
C LEU A 103 11.08 -5.57 -4.07
N SER A 104 12.26 -6.11 -4.41
CA SER A 104 12.56 -7.52 -4.17
C SER A 104 12.57 -7.84 -2.67
N LEU A 105 13.15 -6.96 -1.85
CA LEU A 105 13.13 -7.10 -0.39
C LEU A 105 11.69 -7.09 0.14
N TRP A 106 10.87 -6.14 -0.30
CA TRP A 106 9.45 -6.10 0.06
C TRP A 106 8.72 -7.39 -0.30
N ALA A 107 8.92 -7.90 -1.52
CA ALA A 107 8.28 -9.10 -2.02
C ALA A 107 8.66 -10.37 -1.23
N LEU A 108 9.86 -10.40 -0.63
CA LEU A 108 10.30 -11.48 0.25
C LEU A 108 9.85 -11.28 1.70
N LEU A 109 9.87 -10.04 2.21
CA LEU A 109 9.50 -9.74 3.59
C LEU A 109 8.01 -9.88 3.84
N ALA A 110 7.15 -9.42 2.94
CA ALA A 110 5.70 -9.52 3.12
C ALA A 110 5.22 -10.96 3.41
N PRO A 111 5.55 -11.99 2.62
CA PRO A 111 5.18 -13.37 2.94
C PRO A 111 5.88 -13.88 4.21
N LEU A 112 7.14 -13.51 4.46
CA LEU A 112 7.85 -13.92 5.67
C LEU A 112 7.18 -13.38 6.93
N ILE A 113 6.80 -12.10 6.96
CA ILE A 113 6.06 -11.48 8.06
C ILE A 113 4.66 -12.12 8.20
N TYR A 114 3.99 -12.40 7.08
CA TYR A 114 2.69 -13.07 7.10
C TYR A 114 2.78 -14.44 7.81
N PHE A 115 3.74 -15.27 7.42
CA PHE A 115 3.91 -16.59 8.01
C PHE A 115 4.39 -16.53 9.47
N THR A 116 5.21 -15.55 9.86
CA THR A 116 5.64 -15.44 11.27
C THR A 116 4.53 -14.96 12.18
N TRP A 117 3.63 -14.08 11.72
CA TRP A 117 2.54 -13.55 12.54
C TRP A 117 1.29 -14.43 12.54
N PHE A 118 0.98 -15.11 11.43
CA PHE A 118 -0.26 -15.86 11.26
C PHE A 118 -0.07 -17.35 10.95
N GLY A 119 1.17 -17.80 10.74
CA GLY A 119 1.49 -19.19 10.36
C GLY A 119 1.66 -20.17 11.52
N PHE A 120 1.11 -19.88 12.70
CA PHE A 120 1.08 -20.78 13.86
C PHE A 120 -0.31 -20.81 14.50
#